data_AF-A0A950WFJ5-F1
#
_entry.id   AF-A0A950WFJ5-F1
#
_cell.length_a   1.000
_cell.length_b   1.000
_cell.length_c   1.000
_cell.angle_alpha   90.00
_cell.angle_beta   90.00
_cell.angle_gamma   90.00
#
_symmetry.space_group_name_H-M   'P 1'
#
loop_
_entity.id
_entity.type
_entity.pdbx_description
1 polymer ?
#
loop_
_entity_poly.entity_id
_entity_poly.type
_entity_poly.pdbx_seq_one_letter_code
_entity_poly.pdbx_strand_id
1 'polypeptide(L)'
;MRLRLTMLYMVVALALLIISAAGHLRLLNEVGKVFGGFFWAIDTGGRIVVVSTPPQLPLFEAGAESLTTNSHIVAVNKVTGETGITQVYQRAQPGDAISYTISSNNNAHASITRPAERFTLDMWWQSYGMALLAGISWLLVGAFLVATAREWTGAVEGITLLPPAL
;
A
#
# COMPACT_ATOMS: atom_id res chain seq x y z
N MET A 1 -4.79 25.93 28.45
CA MET A 1 -4.09 25.58 27.19
C MET A 1 -3.95 24.06 27.00
N ARG A 2 -3.54 23.32 28.05
CA ARG A 2 -3.34 21.86 28.05
C ARG A 2 -4.54 21.02 27.53
N LEU A 3 -5.74 21.21 28.08
CA LEU A 3 -6.96 20.47 27.67
C LEU A 3 -7.29 20.64 26.17
N ARG A 4 -7.11 21.85 25.62
CA ARG A 4 -7.40 22.15 24.21
C ARG A 4 -6.42 21.44 23.27
N LEU A 5 -5.16 21.33 23.66
CA LEU A 5 -4.14 20.61 22.90
C LEU A 5 -4.33 19.10 22.98
N THR A 6 -4.68 18.56 24.16
CA THR A 6 -5.04 17.15 24.34
C THR A 6 -6.25 16.77 23.48
N MET A 7 -7.29 17.61 23.48
CA MET A 7 -8.44 17.42 22.58
C MET A 7 -8.02 17.50 21.11
N LEU A 8 -7.18 18.46 20.72
CA LEU A 8 -6.70 18.56 19.34
C LEU A 8 -5.91 17.30 18.92
N TYR A 9 -4.98 16.84 19.75
CA TYR A 9 -4.22 15.61 19.50
C TYR A 9 -5.15 14.40 19.40
N MET A 10 -6.11 14.26 20.31
CA MET A 10 -7.07 13.16 20.29
C MET A 10 -7.93 13.20 19.03
N VAL A 11 -8.37 14.39 18.59
CA VAL A 11 -9.14 14.57 17.34
C VAL A 11 -8.29 14.20 16.12
N VAL A 12 -7.02 14.63 16.07
CA VAL A 12 -6.11 14.28 14.96
C VAL A 12 -5.81 12.78 14.95
N ALA A 13 -5.50 12.19 16.11
CA ALA A 13 -5.26 10.75 16.22
C ALA A 13 -6.49 9.93 15.82
N LEU A 14 -7.69 10.36 16.23
CA LEU A 14 -8.95 9.73 15.84
C LEU A 14 -9.21 9.87 14.33
N ALA A 15 -8.92 11.03 13.75
CA ALA A 15 -9.06 11.23 12.30
C ALA A 15 -8.11 10.31 11.52
N LEU A 16 -6.85 10.21 11.93
CA LEU A 16 -5.87 9.30 11.32
C LEU A 16 -6.28 7.84 11.47
N LEU A 17 -6.84 7.47 12.64
CA LEU A 17 -7.41 6.15 12.89
C LEU A 17 -8.54 5.80 11.92
N ILE A 18 -9.48 6.73 11.73
CA ILE A 18 -10.61 6.54 10.82
C ILE A 18 -10.12 6.38 9.38
N ILE A 19 -9.18 7.21 8.94
CA ILE A 19 -8.59 7.14 7.60
C ILE A 19 -7.87 5.80 7.39
N SER A 20 -7.07 5.37 8.36
CA SER A 20 -6.37 4.09 8.33
C SER A 20 -7.35 2.91 8.29
N ALA A 21 -8.35 2.91 9.17
CA ALA A 21 -9.38 1.87 9.21
C ALA A 21 -10.16 1.79 7.90
N ALA A 22 -10.51 2.93 7.30
CA ALA A 22 -11.16 2.98 5.99
C ALA A 22 -10.27 2.37 4.88
N GLY A 23 -8.96 2.65 4.91
CA GLY A 23 -7.98 2.04 4.01
C GLY A 23 -7.91 0.51 4.16
N HIS A 24 -7.80 0.02 5.39
CA HIS A 24 -7.78 -1.42 5.67
C HIS A 24 -9.09 -2.11 5.29
N LEU A 25 -10.24 -1.49 5.57
CA LEU A 25 -11.55 -2.02 5.16
C LEU A 25 -11.70 -2.10 3.64
N ARG A 26 -11.25 -1.07 2.92
CA ARG A 26 -11.23 -1.09 1.45
C ARG A 26 -10.38 -2.25 0.93
N LEU A 27 -9.17 -2.43 1.46
CA LEU A 27 -8.27 -3.52 1.06
C LEU A 27 -8.83 -4.90 1.42
N LEU A 28 -9.48 -5.03 2.58
CA LEU A 28 -10.17 -6.27 2.97
C LEU A 28 -11.33 -6.59 2.03
N ASN A 29 -12.04 -5.58 1.52
CA ASN A 29 -13.09 -5.76 0.52
C ASN A 29 -12.55 -6.18 -0.86
N GLU A 30 -11.23 -6.14 -1.08
CA GLU A 30 -10.58 -6.73 -2.25
C GLU A 30 -10.25 -8.21 -2.07
N VAL A 31 -10.34 -8.76 -0.86
CA VAL A 31 -10.09 -10.19 -0.60
C VAL A 31 -11.10 -11.02 -1.39
N GLY A 32 -10.58 -12.00 -2.14
CA GLY A 32 -11.35 -12.86 -3.03
C GLY A 32 -11.45 -12.34 -4.47
N LYS A 33 -11.10 -11.08 -4.74
CA LYS A 33 -11.07 -10.53 -6.10
C LYS A 33 -9.79 -10.91 -6.84
N VAL A 34 -9.86 -10.84 -8.16
CA VAL A 34 -8.76 -11.18 -9.07
C VAL A 34 -7.87 -9.97 -9.29
N PHE A 35 -6.55 -10.18 -9.33
CA PHE A 35 -5.56 -9.15 -9.62
C PHE A 35 -4.33 -9.75 -10.33
N GLY A 36 -3.42 -8.90 -10.76
CA GLY A 36 -2.23 -9.28 -11.55
C GLY A 36 -1.09 -9.93 -10.79
N GLY A 37 -1.24 -10.19 -9.49
CA GLY A 37 -0.19 -10.77 -8.65
C GLY A 37 0.86 -9.76 -8.15
N PHE A 38 0.65 -8.47 -8.33
CA PHE A 38 1.51 -7.40 -7.81
C PHE A 38 0.67 -6.16 -7.45
N PHE A 39 1.21 -5.34 -6.56
CA PHE A 39 0.67 -4.02 -6.21
C PHE A 39 1.24 -2.96 -7.15
N TRP A 40 0.38 -2.07 -7.61
CA TRP A 40 0.73 -1.00 -8.54
C TRP A 40 0.11 0.32 -8.09
N ALA A 41 0.71 1.41 -8.53
CA ALA A 41 0.23 2.77 -8.29
C ALA A 41 0.41 3.61 -9.54
N ILE A 42 -0.20 4.81 -9.53
CA ILE A 42 0.00 5.81 -10.56
C ILE A 42 0.95 6.85 -9.98
N ASP A 43 2.10 7.03 -10.62
CA ASP A 43 3.03 8.09 -10.27
C ASP A 43 2.50 9.47 -10.73
N THR A 44 3.08 10.55 -10.22
CA THR A 44 2.86 11.95 -10.57
C THR A 44 2.84 12.23 -12.09
N GLY A 45 3.54 11.41 -12.89
CA GLY A 45 3.51 11.47 -14.35
C GLY A 45 2.35 10.72 -15.04
N GLY A 46 1.37 10.20 -14.30
CA GLY A 46 0.26 9.41 -14.85
C GLY A 46 0.66 8.00 -15.31
N ARG A 47 1.81 7.50 -14.86
CA ARG A 47 2.38 6.22 -15.28
C ARG A 47 2.09 5.14 -14.27
N ILE A 48 1.77 3.94 -14.76
CA ILE A 48 1.52 2.78 -13.93
C ILE A 48 2.87 2.19 -13.51
N VAL A 49 3.17 2.31 -12.22
CA VAL A 49 4.40 1.77 -11.62
C VAL A 49 4.09 0.58 -10.74
N VAL A 50 4.98 -0.41 -10.76
CA VAL A 50 4.87 -1.57 -9.87
C VAL A 50 5.50 -1.20 -8.53
N VAL A 51 4.72 -1.31 -7.46
CA VAL A 51 5.14 -0.93 -6.11
C VAL A 51 5.81 -2.11 -5.43
N SER A 52 5.16 -3.28 -5.44
CA SER A 52 5.66 -4.47 -4.77
C SER A 52 4.93 -5.72 -5.23
N THR A 53 5.49 -6.89 -4.91
CA THR A 53 4.87 -8.20 -5.13
C THR A 53 4.62 -8.83 -3.77
N PRO A 54 3.44 -9.43 -3.49
CA PRO A 54 3.23 -10.21 -2.28
C PRO A 54 4.29 -11.30 -2.17
N PRO A 55 4.84 -11.57 -0.96
CA PRO A 55 5.92 -12.55 -0.77
C PRO A 55 5.54 -13.98 -1.17
N GLN A 56 4.24 -14.28 -1.24
CA GLN A 56 3.72 -15.59 -1.68
C GLN A 56 3.79 -15.80 -3.19
N LEU A 57 3.99 -14.73 -3.97
CA LEU A 57 3.95 -14.76 -5.43
C LEU A 57 5.36 -14.54 -6.01
N PRO A 58 5.66 -15.12 -7.19
CA PRO A 58 6.97 -14.93 -7.80
C PRO A 58 7.19 -13.46 -8.14
N LEU A 59 8.35 -12.92 -7.77
CA LEU A 59 8.71 -11.51 -7.92
C LEU A 59 8.37 -10.99 -9.31
N PHE A 60 7.72 -9.82 -9.39
CA PHE A 60 7.55 -9.13 -10.66
C PHE A 60 8.86 -8.44 -11.04
N GLU A 61 9.51 -8.88 -12.12
CA GLU A 61 10.88 -8.48 -12.50
C GLU A 61 11.04 -6.96 -12.64
N ALA A 62 9.99 -6.25 -13.05
CA ALA A 62 10.03 -4.79 -13.19
C ALA A 62 9.78 -4.02 -11.88
N GLY A 63 9.55 -4.67 -10.74
CA GLY A 63 9.14 -4.00 -9.49
C GLY A 63 10.12 -2.95 -8.98
N ALA A 64 11.39 -3.32 -8.80
CA ALA A 64 12.40 -2.39 -8.28
C ALA A 64 12.82 -1.33 -9.30
N GLU A 65 12.86 -1.70 -10.59
CA GLU A 65 13.19 -0.78 -11.66
C GLU A 65 12.06 0.22 -11.91
N SER A 66 10.79 -0.15 -11.71
CA SER A 66 9.65 0.71 -12.05
C SER A 66 9.52 1.95 -11.15
N LEU A 67 10.10 1.88 -9.94
CA LEU A 67 10.12 2.98 -8.98
C LEU A 67 11.33 3.91 -9.14
N THR A 68 12.39 3.46 -9.84
CA THR A 68 13.71 4.13 -9.85
C THR A 68 14.22 4.45 -11.24
N THR A 69 13.84 3.62 -12.20
CA THR A 69 14.13 3.71 -13.62
C THR A 69 12.80 4.00 -14.29
N ASN A 70 12.77 4.69 -15.43
CA ASN A 70 11.53 5.08 -16.11
C ASN A 70 10.69 3.88 -16.65
N SER A 71 10.91 2.65 -16.16
CA SER A 71 10.17 1.47 -16.54
C SER A 71 8.75 1.52 -15.98
N HIS A 72 7.77 1.45 -16.86
CA HIS A 72 6.36 1.55 -16.45
C HIS A 72 5.50 0.67 -17.35
N ILE A 73 4.37 0.22 -16.81
CA ILE A 73 3.38 -0.53 -17.58
C ILE A 73 2.66 0.45 -18.50
N VAL A 74 2.71 0.19 -19.80
CA VAL A 74 2.04 0.99 -20.84
C VAL A 74 0.76 0.34 -21.35
N ALA A 75 0.68 -0.99 -21.30
CA ALA A 75 -0.51 -1.73 -21.71
C ALA A 75 -0.68 -3.04 -20.95
N VAL A 76 -1.93 -3.46 -20.80
CA VAL A 76 -2.33 -4.76 -20.25
C VAL A 76 -3.29 -5.44 -21.21
N ASN A 77 -2.97 -6.65 -21.65
CA ASN A 77 -3.67 -7.37 -22.72
C ASN A 77 -3.96 -6.48 -23.95
N LYS A 78 -2.95 -5.71 -24.38
CA LYS A 78 -3.00 -4.74 -25.50
C LYS A 78 -3.91 -3.51 -25.26
N VAL A 79 -4.53 -3.39 -24.10
CA VAL A 79 -5.30 -2.20 -23.70
C VAL A 79 -4.37 -1.24 -22.98
N THR A 80 -4.25 0.00 -23.46
CA THR A 80 -3.34 0.99 -22.90
C THR A 80 -3.92 1.69 -21.67
N GLY A 81 -3.03 2.15 -20.79
CA GLY A 81 -3.37 2.97 -19.63
C GLY A 81 -4.08 2.25 -18.48
N GLU A 82 -4.47 3.03 -17.46
CA GLU A 82 -5.07 2.54 -16.21
C GLU A 82 -6.34 1.72 -16.45
N THR A 83 -7.17 2.18 -17.39
CA THR A 83 -8.40 1.50 -17.79
C THR A 83 -8.15 0.07 -18.25
N GLY A 84 -6.99 -0.21 -18.84
CA GLY A 84 -6.60 -1.55 -19.26
C GLY A 84 -6.47 -2.50 -18.07
N ILE A 85 -5.85 -2.06 -16.97
CA ILE A 85 -5.71 -2.89 -15.77
C ILE A 85 -7.08 -3.22 -15.17
N THR A 86 -7.89 -2.19 -14.92
CA THR A 86 -9.18 -2.39 -14.25
C THR A 86 -10.12 -3.26 -15.08
N GLN A 87 -10.17 -3.05 -16.40
CA GLN A 87 -11.04 -3.85 -17.29
C GLN A 87 -10.57 -5.30 -17.39
N VAL A 88 -9.26 -5.54 -17.45
CA VAL A 88 -8.73 -6.90 -17.53
C VAL A 88 -9.01 -7.66 -16.22
N TYR A 89 -8.79 -7.04 -15.05
CA TYR A 89 -9.05 -7.71 -13.77
C TYR A 89 -10.54 -7.96 -13.50
N GLN A 90 -11.44 -7.10 -14.00
CA GLN A 90 -12.89 -7.32 -13.88
C GLN A 90 -13.39 -8.53 -14.68
N ARG A 91 -12.67 -8.95 -15.72
CA ARG A 91 -13.06 -10.04 -16.62
C ARG A 91 -12.23 -11.30 -16.42
N ALA A 92 -11.05 -11.19 -15.82
CA ALA A 92 -10.14 -12.29 -15.59
C ALA A 92 -10.63 -13.22 -14.48
N GLN A 93 -10.39 -14.51 -14.65
CA GLN A 93 -10.51 -15.53 -13.63
C GLN A 93 -9.13 -15.92 -13.08
N PRO A 94 -9.05 -16.45 -11.84
CA PRO A 94 -7.79 -16.96 -11.32
C PRO A 94 -7.18 -18.00 -12.28
N GLY A 95 -5.92 -17.81 -12.66
CA GLY A 95 -5.20 -18.64 -13.63
C GLY A 95 -5.16 -18.08 -15.06
N ASP A 96 -5.98 -17.07 -15.39
CA ASP A 96 -5.98 -16.46 -16.73
C ASP A 96 -4.63 -15.78 -17.02
N ALA A 97 -4.07 -16.01 -18.20
CA ALA A 97 -2.83 -15.36 -18.62
C ALA A 97 -3.07 -13.88 -18.95
N ILE A 98 -2.46 -12.98 -18.18
CA ILE A 98 -2.47 -11.53 -18.41
C ILE A 98 -1.09 -11.09 -18.90
N SER A 99 -1.05 -10.45 -20.07
CA SER A 99 0.15 -9.88 -20.67
C SER A 99 0.29 -8.41 -20.30
N TYR A 100 1.45 -8.04 -19.76
CA TYR A 100 1.83 -6.67 -19.40
C TYR A 100 2.92 -6.20 -20.33
N THR A 101 2.70 -5.08 -21.02
CA THR A 101 3.72 -4.40 -21.82
C THR A 101 4.38 -3.33 -20.96
N ILE A 102 5.69 -3.44 -20.77
CA ILE A 102 6.51 -2.53 -19.99
C ILE A 102 7.38 -1.74 -20.96
N SER A 103 7.40 -0.42 -20.80
CA SER A 103 8.30 0.48 -21.54
C SER A 103 9.45 0.88 -20.63
N SER A 104 10.69 0.57 -21.01
CA SER A 104 11.90 1.01 -20.30
C SER A 104 12.50 2.29 -20.93
N ASN A 105 13.49 2.89 -20.26
CA ASN A 105 14.07 4.20 -20.60
C ASN A 105 14.65 4.28 -22.03
N ASN A 106 15.00 3.14 -22.64
CA ASN A 106 15.51 3.07 -24.01
C ASN A 106 14.40 2.86 -25.08
N ASN A 107 13.12 3.11 -24.74
CA ASN A 107 11.96 2.72 -25.56
C ASN A 107 11.91 1.22 -25.90
N ALA A 108 12.62 0.40 -25.13
CA ALA A 108 12.52 -1.04 -25.23
C ALA A 108 11.18 -1.48 -24.62
N HIS A 109 10.39 -2.20 -25.42
CA HIS A 109 9.14 -2.80 -24.97
C HIS A 109 9.38 -4.26 -24.61
N ALA A 110 9.17 -4.60 -23.34
CA ALA A 110 9.13 -5.98 -22.88
C ALA A 110 7.68 -6.39 -22.64
N SER A 111 7.32 -7.60 -23.02
CA SER A 111 6.02 -8.19 -22.67
C SER A 111 6.25 -9.31 -21.66
N ILE A 112 5.65 -9.17 -20.48
CA ILE A 112 5.67 -10.19 -19.43
C ILE A 112 4.27 -10.75 -19.29
N THR A 113 4.13 -12.07 -19.33
CA THR A 113 2.84 -12.75 -19.09
C THR A 113 2.81 -13.34 -17.70
N ARG A 114 1.75 -13.08 -16.94
CA ARG A 114 1.54 -13.65 -15.60
C ARG A 114 0.11 -14.18 -15.45
N PRO A 115 -0.07 -15.28 -14.72
CA PRO A 115 -1.42 -15.72 -14.36
C PRO A 115 -2.09 -14.68 -13.46
N ALA A 116 -3.39 -14.52 -13.63
CA ALA A 116 -4.21 -13.74 -12.73
C ALA A 116 -4.34 -14.48 -11.40
N GLU A 117 -4.12 -13.80 -10.30
CA GLU A 117 -4.12 -14.38 -8.96
C GLU A 117 -5.35 -13.92 -8.19
N ARG A 118 -5.79 -14.73 -7.23
CA ARG A 118 -6.83 -14.33 -6.28
C ARG A 118 -6.17 -13.66 -5.08
N PHE A 119 -6.59 -12.46 -4.74
CA PHE A 119 -6.10 -11.78 -3.54
C PHE A 119 -6.65 -12.50 -2.30
N THR A 120 -5.76 -13.05 -1.46
CA THR A 120 -6.14 -13.83 -0.28
C THR A 120 -6.01 -13.01 1.00
N LEU A 121 -6.67 -13.47 2.06
CA LEU A 121 -6.53 -12.87 3.39
C LEU A 121 -5.10 -12.97 3.92
N ASP A 122 -4.39 -14.06 3.59
CA ASP A 122 -2.98 -14.23 3.95
C ASP A 122 -2.09 -13.19 3.25
N MET A 123 -2.30 -12.92 1.96
CA MET A 123 -1.60 -11.84 1.25
C MET A 123 -1.88 -10.48 1.88
N TRP A 124 -3.12 -10.22 2.30
CA TRP A 124 -3.46 -9.00 3.03
C TRP A 124 -2.73 -8.89 4.37
N TRP A 125 -2.74 -9.95 5.18
CA TRP A 125 -2.09 -9.95 6.50
C TRP A 125 -0.58 -9.76 6.39
N GLN A 126 0.08 -10.46 5.47
CA GLN A 126 1.53 -10.34 5.29
C GLN A 126 1.94 -8.98 4.71
N SER A 127 1.13 -8.39 3.83
CA SER A 127 1.47 -7.11 3.20
C SER A 127 1.10 -5.90 4.06
N TYR A 128 0.00 -5.97 4.83
CA TYR A 128 -0.57 -4.80 5.52
C TYR A 128 -0.80 -5.01 7.02
N GLY A 129 -0.81 -6.27 7.51
CA GLY A 129 -1.11 -6.59 8.92
C GLY A 129 -0.07 -6.03 9.89
N MET A 130 1.21 -6.08 9.54
CA MET A 130 2.28 -5.52 10.38
C MET A 130 2.18 -4.00 10.52
N ALA A 131 1.85 -3.29 9.44
CA ALA A 131 1.63 -1.85 9.47
C ALA A 131 0.40 -1.47 10.33
N LEU A 132 -0.67 -2.28 10.27
CA LEU A 132 -1.84 -2.12 11.13
C LEU A 132 -1.46 -2.27 12.61
N LEU A 133 -0.74 -3.34 12.95
CA LEU A 133 -0.30 -3.59 14.32
C LEU A 133 0.62 -2.48 14.83
N ALA A 134 1.60 -2.05 14.04
CA ALA A 134 2.48 -0.94 14.39
C ALA A 134 1.69 0.36 14.64
N GLY A 135 0.70 0.66 13.78
CA GLY A 135 -0.19 1.80 13.94
C GLY A 135 -1.00 1.73 15.25
N ILE A 136 -1.61 0.59 15.56
CA ILE A 136 -2.35 0.38 16.81
C ILE A 136 -1.44 0.52 18.03
N SER A 137 -0.26 -0.11 18.01
CA SER A 137 0.72 -0.02 19.10
C SER A 137 1.14 1.43 19.34
N TRP A 138 1.41 2.19 18.29
CA TRP A 138 1.78 3.60 18.40
C TRP A 138 0.66 4.44 19.04
N LEU A 139 -0.59 4.19 18.67
CA LEU A 139 -1.74 4.90 19.22
C LEU A 139 -1.96 4.58 20.69
N LEU A 140 -1.79 3.32 21.10
CA LEU A 140 -1.89 2.92 22.51
C LEU A 140 -0.81 3.60 23.36
N VAL A 141 0.44 3.61 22.88
CA VAL A 141 1.55 4.26 23.56
C VAL A 141 1.35 5.78 23.63
N GLY A 142 0.96 6.41 22.52
CA GLY A 142 0.66 7.84 22.47
C GLY A 142 -0.47 8.24 23.42
N ALA A 143 -1.56 7.45 23.46
CA ALA A 143 -2.66 7.68 24.40
C ALA A 143 -2.20 7.54 25.86
N PHE A 144 -1.40 6.53 26.16
CA PHE A 144 -0.85 6.32 27.51
C PHE A 144 0.08 7.47 27.92
N LEU A 145 0.98 7.91 27.05
CA LEU A 145 1.88 9.05 27.30
C LEU A 145 1.09 10.33 27.54
N VAL A 146 0.06 10.61 26.73
CA VAL A 146 -0.78 11.80 26.92
C VAL A 146 -1.57 11.74 28.23
N ALA A 147 -2.05 10.57 28.63
CA ALA A 147 -2.80 10.39 29.87
C ALA A 147 -1.92 10.47 31.13
N THR A 148 -0.68 10.00 31.05
CA THR A 148 0.23 9.88 32.20
C THR A 148 1.24 11.02 32.34
N ALA A 149 1.51 11.76 31.26
CA ALA A 149 2.44 12.88 31.31
C ALA A 149 1.94 13.96 32.27
N ARG A 150 2.79 14.36 33.24
CA ARG A 150 2.52 15.48 34.15
C ARG A 150 2.94 16.84 33.59
N GLU A 151 3.89 16.87 32.65
CA GLU A 151 4.37 18.05 31.92
C GLU A 151 4.57 17.76 30.42
N TRP A 152 4.51 18.78 29.57
CA TRP A 152 4.48 18.63 28.10
C TRP A 152 5.82 18.18 27.51
N THR A 153 6.93 18.62 28.10
CA THR A 153 8.31 18.20 27.76
C THR A 153 8.47 16.69 27.85
N GLY A 154 7.97 16.05 28.92
CA GLY A 154 8.05 14.60 29.08
C GLY A 154 7.19 13.80 28.09
N ALA A 155 6.08 14.37 27.58
CA ALA A 155 5.26 13.72 26.56
C ALA A 155 5.92 13.78 25.17
N VAL A 156 6.53 14.92 24.82
CA VAL A 156 7.24 15.10 23.55
C VAL A 156 8.54 14.30 23.53
N GLU A 157 9.31 14.33 24.62
CA GLU A 157 10.53 13.52 24.76
C GLU A 157 10.20 12.03 24.67
N GLY A 158 9.12 11.57 25.32
CA GLY A 158 8.67 10.18 25.25
C GLY A 158 8.26 9.73 23.84
N ILE A 159 7.64 10.61 23.04
CA ILE A 159 7.27 10.32 21.65
C ILE A 159 8.51 10.28 20.74
N THR A 160 9.51 11.16 20.97
CA THR A 160 10.75 11.19 20.17
C THR A 160 11.76 10.12 20.55
N LEU A 161 11.66 9.53 21.74
CA LEU A 161 12.52 8.45 22.22
C LEU A 161 11.99 7.05 21.84
N LEU A 162 10.77 6.95 21.30
CA LEU A 162 10.32 5.71 20.70
C LEU A 162 11.16 5.48 19.43
N PRO A 163 11.85 4.33 19.31
CA PRO A 163 12.63 4.04 18.13
C PRO A 163 11.70 4.14 16.91
N PRO A 164 12.14 4.77 15.80
CA PRO A 164 11.37 4.73 14.57
C PRO A 164 11.12 3.26 14.26
N ALA A 165 9.86 2.92 13.97
CA ALA A 165 9.52 1.59 13.49
C ALA A 165 10.33 1.34 12.21
N LEU A 166 11.42 0.58 12.34
CA LEU A 166 12.25 0.02 11.28
C LEU A 166 11.61 -1.27 10.78
#